data_AF-Q228M0-F1
#
_entry.id   AF-Q228M0-F1
#
_cell.length_a   1.000
_cell.length_b   1.000
_cell.length_c   1.000
_cell.angle_alpha   90.00
_cell.angle_beta   90.00
_cell.angle_gamma   90.00
#
_symmetry.space_group_name_H-M   'P 1'
#
loop_
_entity.id
_entity.type
_entity.pdbx_description
1 polymer ?
#
loop_
_entity_poly.entity_id
_entity_poly.type
_entity_poly.pdbx_seq_one_letter_code
_entity_poly.pdbx_strand_id
1 'polypeptide(L)'
;MQALILKLIIIVSIPIIIGVGIVLTVFYKQLWIALDEWERDSSVWINQTQQQTLYNSVLSQQLLEQYSFNQLQLHMVVMKSLLSKYQQSIIIQNPAANFTVCSYRELEFNQCAQNVYDQLNENLFYADIYFVRSIFEFKLLTPQQQYFIEMNQRVSFYGRASVLATQNEGLIQLIYSYNSDTTSILYGVPTQLFNVTDADYESCMGSGFIEPYDPRCRHWYAYAQQNQGFFIYEPYLNVVVDNLLMTLSSQVDYKKEFYSVASIDFGMQNIVQLFNSALSENAYSVLIHEFNQTVDFYQKYYLFYCFFILFQFITQVFYHPMLLFHQVLSWADLEFININQYCSDSVELMQQCYNQKEDFSNQIDQTIQFIKNGNYSTEDQFNLDQLYQRWERFGQKLQFYIYLFIICRFIIFQKKDKHNFPYQELDKRIQQPIAIFLRYINDRKSNNRQKR
;
A
#
# COMPACT_ATOMS: atom_id res chain seq x y z
N MET A 1 59.99 -18.31 -75.15
CA MET A 1 59.87 -17.04 -74.40
C MET A 1 58.49 -16.91 -73.72
N GLN A 2 57.38 -17.04 -74.46
CA GLN A 2 56.01 -16.98 -73.90
C GLN A 2 55.74 -17.99 -72.78
N ALA A 3 56.16 -19.26 -72.94
CA ALA A 3 55.99 -20.28 -71.89
C ALA A 3 56.79 -19.98 -70.60
N LEU A 4 57.94 -19.31 -70.72
CA LEU A 4 58.79 -18.92 -69.60
C LEU A 4 58.18 -17.74 -68.84
N ILE A 5 57.63 -16.77 -69.55
CA ILE A 5 56.88 -15.64 -68.98
C ILE A 5 55.62 -16.14 -68.26
N LEU A 6 54.86 -17.06 -68.88
CA LEU A 6 53.69 -17.68 -68.26
C LEU A 6 54.06 -18.43 -66.97
N LYS A 7 55.16 -19.21 -66.99
CA LYS A 7 55.64 -19.95 -65.82
C LYS A 7 56.08 -19.00 -64.70
N LEU A 8 56.74 -17.88 -65.03
CA LEU A 8 57.12 -16.84 -64.07
C LEU A 8 55.89 -16.15 -63.46
N ILE A 9 54.90 -15.77 -64.28
CA ILE A 9 53.64 -15.18 -63.82
C ILE A 9 52.93 -16.13 -62.86
N ILE A 10 52.84 -17.41 -63.19
CA ILE A 10 52.19 -18.43 -62.34
C ILE A 10 52.95 -18.61 -61.02
N ILE A 11 54.28 -18.74 -61.06
CA ILE A 11 55.12 -18.96 -59.87
C ILE A 11 55.08 -17.76 -58.91
N VAL A 12 54.98 -16.54 -59.42
CA VAL A 12 54.94 -15.33 -58.58
C VAL A 12 53.52 -14.99 -58.14
N SER A 13 52.52 -15.13 -59.02
CA SER A 13 51.15 -14.69 -58.72
C SER A 13 50.41 -15.66 -57.80
N ILE A 14 50.62 -16.97 -57.93
CA ILE A 14 49.92 -17.97 -57.09
C ILE A 14 50.25 -17.78 -55.60
N PRO A 15 51.51 -17.67 -55.16
CA PRO A 15 51.83 -17.44 -53.74
C PRO A 15 51.28 -16.11 -53.22
N ILE A 16 51.25 -15.06 -54.05
CA ILE A 16 50.67 -13.76 -53.67
C ILE A 16 49.16 -13.90 -53.46
N ILE A 17 48.44 -14.51 -54.42
CA ILE A 17 46.99 -14.71 -54.32
C ILE A 17 46.64 -15.61 -53.13
N ILE A 18 47.37 -16.72 -52.94
CA ILE A 18 47.18 -17.62 -51.80
C ILE A 18 47.49 -16.90 -50.48
N GLY A 19 48.59 -16.15 -50.42
CA GLY A 19 48.98 -15.38 -49.24
C GLY A 19 47.91 -14.35 -48.85
N VAL A 20 47.40 -13.59 -49.82
CA VAL A 20 46.29 -12.65 -49.62
C VAL A 20 45.02 -13.39 -49.18
N GLY A 21 44.69 -14.52 -49.81
CA GLY A 21 43.53 -15.34 -49.43
C GLY A 21 43.59 -15.86 -47.99
N ILE A 22 44.75 -16.32 -47.55
CA ILE A 22 44.99 -16.77 -46.16
C ILE A 22 44.84 -15.59 -45.20
N VAL A 23 45.47 -14.44 -45.49
CA VAL A 23 45.38 -13.24 -44.64
C VAL A 23 43.93 -12.77 -44.52
N LEU A 24 43.18 -12.71 -45.63
CA LEU A 24 41.76 -12.31 -45.62
C LEU A 24 40.89 -13.29 -44.82
N THR A 25 41.16 -14.60 -44.93
CA THR A 25 40.41 -15.63 -44.19
C THR A 25 40.70 -15.55 -42.69
N VAL A 26 41.97 -15.35 -42.30
CA VAL A 26 42.35 -15.13 -40.90
C VAL A 26 41.71 -13.85 -40.37
N PHE A 27 41.77 -12.75 -41.13
CA PHE A 27 41.15 -11.49 -40.76
C PHE A 27 39.63 -11.64 -40.58
N TYR A 28 38.95 -12.26 -41.54
CA TYR A 28 37.50 -12.49 -41.47
C TYR A 28 37.12 -13.32 -40.24
N LYS A 29 37.87 -14.40 -39.95
CA LYS A 29 37.65 -15.23 -38.76
C LYS A 29 37.86 -14.42 -37.47
N GLN A 30 38.90 -13.61 -37.39
CA GLN A 30 39.17 -12.76 -36.22
C GLN A 30 38.10 -11.68 -36.03
N LEU A 31 37.60 -11.11 -37.13
CA LEU A 31 36.52 -10.13 -37.08
C LEU A 31 35.24 -10.74 -36.50
N TRP A 32 34.85 -11.95 -36.94
CA TRP A 32 33.67 -12.62 -36.40
C TRP A 32 33.82 -12.99 -34.93
N ILE A 33 34.98 -13.51 -34.52
CA ILE A 33 35.25 -13.79 -33.10
C ILE A 33 35.13 -12.51 -32.27
N ALA A 34 35.70 -11.41 -32.73
CA ALA A 34 35.63 -10.12 -32.03
C ALA A 34 34.20 -9.58 -31.97
N LEU A 35 33.39 -9.76 -33.02
CA LEU A 35 31.99 -9.36 -33.05
C LEU A 35 31.14 -10.21 -32.09
N ASP A 36 31.31 -11.53 -32.10
CA ASP A 36 30.59 -12.45 -31.21
C ASP A 36 30.95 -12.19 -29.73
N GLU A 37 32.24 -11.94 -29.44
CA GLU A 37 32.69 -11.57 -28.10
C GLU A 37 32.13 -10.22 -27.67
N TRP A 38 32.15 -9.21 -28.55
CA TRP A 38 31.57 -7.91 -28.28
C TRP A 38 30.07 -7.98 -28.03
N GLU A 39 29.33 -8.77 -28.81
CA GLU A 39 27.88 -8.96 -28.63
C GLU A 39 27.57 -9.63 -27.28
N ARG A 40 28.32 -10.66 -26.93
CA ARG A 40 28.18 -11.36 -25.64
C ARG A 40 28.48 -10.42 -24.48
N ASP A 41 29.61 -9.73 -24.51
CA ASP A 41 30.06 -8.85 -23.43
C ASP A 41 29.12 -7.65 -23.28
N SER A 42 28.65 -7.09 -24.40
CA SER A 42 27.63 -6.04 -24.41
C SER A 42 26.31 -6.53 -23.80
N SER A 43 25.88 -7.75 -24.13
CA SER A 43 24.66 -8.34 -23.57
C SER A 43 24.73 -8.56 -22.06
N VAL A 44 25.89 -9.01 -21.56
CA VAL A 44 26.16 -9.16 -20.12
C VAL A 44 26.17 -7.78 -19.43
N TRP A 45 26.86 -6.81 -20.01
CA TRP A 45 26.94 -5.46 -19.46
C TRP A 45 25.58 -4.76 -19.42
N ILE A 46 24.78 -4.88 -20.49
CA ILE A 46 23.41 -4.36 -20.52
C ILE A 46 22.58 -5.01 -19.41
N ASN A 47 22.65 -6.34 -19.27
CA ASN A 47 21.91 -7.04 -18.22
C ASN A 47 22.26 -6.53 -16.81
N GLN A 48 23.55 -6.50 -16.49
CA GLN A 48 24.04 -6.07 -15.18
C GLN A 48 23.63 -4.63 -14.89
N THR A 49 23.70 -3.76 -15.89
CA THR A 49 23.29 -2.36 -15.75
C THR A 49 21.79 -2.23 -15.51
N GLN A 50 20.96 -3.00 -16.23
CA GLN A 50 19.51 -3.02 -16.02
C GLN A 50 19.13 -3.58 -14.65
N GLN A 51 19.77 -4.68 -14.23
CA GLN A 51 19.58 -5.25 -12.89
C GLN A 51 19.95 -4.24 -11.80
N GLN A 52 21.09 -3.57 -11.91
CA GLN A 52 21.51 -2.56 -10.94
C GLN A 52 20.54 -1.37 -10.90
N THR A 53 20.02 -0.94 -12.05
CA THR A 53 19.04 0.14 -12.14
C THR A 53 17.75 -0.24 -11.43
N LEU A 54 17.23 -1.44 -11.70
CA LEU A 54 16.03 -1.98 -11.04
C LEU A 54 16.25 -2.11 -9.52
N TYR A 55 17.40 -2.65 -9.10
CA TYR A 55 17.76 -2.76 -7.69
C TYR A 55 17.73 -1.41 -6.97
N ASN A 56 18.40 -0.39 -7.54
CA ASN A 56 18.47 0.94 -6.95
C ASN A 56 17.08 1.60 -6.83
N SER A 57 16.24 1.43 -7.85
CA SER A 57 14.85 1.90 -7.85
C SER A 57 14.06 1.25 -6.73
N VAL A 58 14.13 -0.09 -6.64
CA VAL A 58 13.38 -0.88 -5.66
C VAL A 58 13.85 -0.62 -4.24
N LEU A 59 15.15 -0.53 -4.00
CA LEU A 59 15.69 -0.21 -2.67
C LEU A 59 15.19 1.15 -2.17
N SER A 60 15.16 2.15 -3.07
CA SER A 60 14.65 3.49 -2.73
C SER A 60 13.15 3.46 -2.40
N GLN A 61 12.36 2.74 -3.21
CA GLN A 61 10.92 2.52 -2.98
C GLN A 61 10.68 1.81 -1.65
N GLN A 62 11.38 0.71 -1.40
CA GLN A 62 11.29 -0.05 -0.16
C GLN A 62 11.56 0.82 1.09
N LEU A 63 12.58 1.69 1.05
CA LEU A 63 12.88 2.60 2.17
C LEU A 63 11.75 3.61 2.40
N LEU A 64 11.22 4.20 1.32
CA LEU A 64 10.10 5.15 1.39
C LEU A 64 8.83 4.48 1.91
N GLU A 65 8.53 3.27 1.47
CA GLU A 65 7.40 2.46 1.95
C GLU A 65 7.54 2.12 3.42
N GLN A 66 8.69 1.55 3.82
CA GLN A 66 8.95 1.20 5.21
C GLN A 66 8.76 2.42 6.10
N TYR A 67 9.32 3.57 5.71
CA TYR A 67 9.12 4.81 6.46
C TYR A 67 7.63 5.21 6.53
N SER A 68 6.93 5.21 5.40
CA SER A 68 5.54 5.66 5.30
C SER A 68 4.57 4.80 6.11
N PHE A 69 4.66 3.48 5.96
CA PHE A 69 3.81 2.54 6.70
C PHE A 69 4.16 2.49 8.19
N ASN A 70 5.43 2.69 8.57
CA ASN A 70 5.81 2.85 9.98
C ASN A 70 5.18 4.09 10.61
N GLN A 71 5.08 5.21 9.90
CA GLN A 71 4.39 6.41 10.39
C GLN A 71 2.88 6.16 10.56
N LEU A 72 2.25 5.54 9.57
CA LEU A 72 0.85 5.14 9.63
C LEU A 72 0.56 4.26 10.85
N GLN A 73 1.39 3.24 11.07
CA GLN A 73 1.27 2.35 12.22
C GLN A 73 1.52 3.07 13.56
N LEU A 74 2.49 3.99 13.61
CA LEU A 74 2.75 4.81 14.79
C LEU A 74 1.51 5.62 15.20
N HIS A 75 0.78 6.20 14.24
CA HIS A 75 -0.47 6.90 14.54
C HIS A 75 -1.49 5.98 15.23
N MET A 76 -1.67 4.75 14.75
CA MET A 76 -2.56 3.77 15.37
C MET A 76 -2.10 3.38 16.78
N VAL A 77 -0.79 3.22 17.00
CA VAL A 77 -0.21 2.91 18.32
C VAL A 77 -0.53 4.03 19.31
N VAL A 78 -0.36 5.29 18.91
CA VAL A 78 -0.64 6.45 19.76
C VAL A 78 -2.14 6.55 20.06
N MET A 79 -2.99 6.40 19.05
CA MET A 79 -4.45 6.40 19.23
C MET A 79 -4.89 5.33 20.23
N LYS A 80 -4.45 4.08 20.06
CA LYS A 80 -4.75 2.98 20.99
C LYS A 80 -4.22 3.26 22.40
N SER A 81 -3.03 3.84 22.51
CA SER A 81 -2.46 4.23 23.79
C SER A 81 -3.32 5.29 24.50
N LEU A 82 -3.83 6.28 23.76
CA LEU A 82 -4.72 7.30 24.31
C LEU A 82 -6.04 6.71 24.78
N LEU A 83 -6.66 5.83 23.99
CA LEU A 83 -7.89 5.11 24.39
C LEU A 83 -7.67 4.31 25.68
N SER A 84 -6.57 3.54 25.75
CA SER A 84 -6.23 2.75 26.93
C SER A 84 -5.96 3.62 28.17
N LYS A 85 -5.20 4.71 28.01
CA LYS A 85 -4.91 5.67 29.10
C LYS A 85 -6.18 6.39 29.58
N TYR A 86 -7.13 6.67 28.68
CA TYR A 86 -8.42 7.23 29.05
C TYR A 86 -9.19 6.26 29.95
N GLN A 87 -9.31 4.99 29.52
CA GLN A 87 -9.98 3.93 30.28
C GLN A 87 -9.33 3.66 31.65
N GLN A 88 -8.02 3.85 31.76
CA GLN A 88 -7.26 3.74 33.01
C GLN A 88 -7.31 5.01 33.88
N SER A 89 -8.04 6.05 33.46
CA SER A 89 -8.12 7.34 34.15
C SER A 89 -6.76 8.05 34.31
N ILE A 90 -5.83 7.80 33.39
CA ILE A 90 -4.49 8.44 33.37
C ILE A 90 -4.56 9.82 32.71
N ILE A 91 -5.48 10.01 31.74
CA ILE A 91 -5.67 11.29 31.07
C ILE A 91 -6.40 12.25 32.00
N ILE A 92 -5.75 13.37 32.34
CA ILE A 92 -6.36 14.46 33.09
C ILE A 92 -7.34 15.19 32.16
N GLN A 93 -8.60 15.22 32.55
CA GLN A 93 -9.66 15.84 31.76
C GLN A 93 -10.00 17.22 32.31
N ASN A 94 -10.33 18.15 31.42
CA ASN A 94 -10.96 19.40 31.81
C ASN A 94 -12.47 19.15 32.05
N PRO A 95 -12.97 19.22 33.30
CA PRO A 95 -14.38 18.98 33.59
C PRO A 95 -15.30 20.08 33.00
N ALA A 96 -14.75 21.26 32.67
CA ALA A 96 -15.50 22.35 32.06
C ALA A 96 -15.61 22.22 30.53
N ALA A 97 -14.93 21.26 29.91
CA ALA A 97 -15.07 21.03 28.48
C ALA A 97 -16.38 20.28 28.20
N ASN A 98 -17.31 21.01 27.59
CA ASN A 98 -18.55 20.51 27.05
C ASN A 98 -18.39 20.33 25.54
N PHE A 99 -18.84 19.20 25.05
CA PHE A 99 -18.88 18.93 23.63
C PHE A 99 -20.31 18.95 23.13
N THR A 100 -20.51 19.55 21.96
CA THR A 100 -21.76 19.35 21.24
C THR A 100 -21.64 18.04 20.47
N VAL A 101 -22.55 17.13 20.74
CA VAL A 101 -22.63 15.81 20.13
C VAL A 101 -23.79 15.82 19.14
N CYS A 102 -23.58 15.22 17.97
CA CYS A 102 -24.63 14.99 16.99
C CYS A 102 -24.33 13.69 16.25
N SER A 103 -25.39 12.96 15.86
CA SER A 103 -25.27 11.79 15.00
C SER A 103 -25.26 12.14 13.51
N TYR A 104 -24.74 11.25 12.66
CA TYR A 104 -24.78 11.43 11.20
C TYR A 104 -26.21 11.58 10.66
N ARG A 105 -27.16 10.83 11.23
CA ARG A 105 -28.56 10.95 10.84
C ARG A 105 -29.13 12.31 11.23
N GLU A 106 -28.90 12.76 12.46
CA GLU A 106 -29.38 14.08 12.86
C GLU A 106 -28.76 15.19 11.99
N LEU A 107 -27.51 15.04 11.55
CA LEU A 107 -26.90 15.96 10.60
C LEU A 107 -27.67 16.00 9.27
N GLU A 108 -27.87 14.84 8.65
CA GLU A 108 -28.54 14.68 7.35
C GLU A 108 -29.97 15.24 7.36
N PHE A 109 -30.69 15.05 8.46
CA PHE A 109 -32.07 15.50 8.62
C PHE A 109 -32.20 16.93 9.19
N ASN A 110 -31.12 17.71 9.26
CA ASN A 110 -31.11 19.07 9.80
C ASN A 110 -31.58 19.20 11.27
N GLN A 111 -31.23 18.21 12.10
CA GLN A 111 -31.63 18.09 13.51
C GLN A 111 -30.52 18.36 14.52
N CYS A 112 -29.27 18.60 14.09
CA CYS A 112 -28.21 18.99 15.01
C CYS A 112 -28.47 20.39 15.61
N ALA A 113 -27.79 20.70 16.71
CA ALA A 113 -27.73 22.07 17.20
C ALA A 113 -27.01 23.00 16.19
N GLN A 114 -27.47 24.25 16.07
CA GLN A 114 -26.98 25.20 15.05
C GLN A 114 -25.45 25.37 15.06
N ASN A 115 -24.84 25.36 16.24
CA ASN A 115 -23.39 25.51 16.38
C ASN A 115 -22.58 24.36 15.75
N VAL A 116 -23.18 23.17 15.56
CA VAL A 116 -22.55 22.07 14.83
C VAL A 116 -22.43 22.42 13.35
N TYR A 117 -23.52 22.90 12.74
CA TYR A 117 -23.51 23.34 11.34
C TYR A 117 -22.53 24.49 11.12
N ASP A 118 -22.53 25.49 12.01
CA ASP A 118 -21.62 26.63 11.92
C ASP A 118 -20.15 26.18 11.97
N GLN A 119 -19.82 25.19 12.81
CA GLN A 119 -18.47 24.64 12.93
C GLN A 119 -18.06 23.83 11.69
N LEU A 120 -18.93 22.97 11.18
CA LEU A 120 -18.65 22.12 10.02
C LEU A 120 -18.55 22.92 8.72
N ASN A 121 -19.38 23.94 8.56
CA ASN A 121 -19.32 24.88 7.43
C ASN A 121 -17.99 25.65 7.41
N GLU A 122 -17.41 25.93 8.57
CA GLU A 122 -16.09 26.55 8.65
C GLU A 122 -14.99 25.53 8.38
N ASN A 123 -15.06 24.35 9.02
CA ASN A 123 -14.08 23.30 8.82
C ASN A 123 -14.52 21.92 9.37
N LEU A 124 -14.27 20.86 8.61
CA LEU A 124 -14.56 19.47 9.00
C LEU A 124 -13.82 18.98 10.27
N PHE A 125 -12.75 19.67 10.68
CA PHE A 125 -12.02 19.36 11.91
C PHE A 125 -12.58 20.06 13.16
N TYR A 126 -13.71 20.78 13.10
CA TYR A 126 -14.19 21.56 14.25
C TYR A 126 -15.27 20.87 15.06
N ALA A 127 -16.22 20.21 14.42
CA ALA A 127 -17.16 19.32 15.08
C ALA A 127 -16.83 17.87 14.74
N ASP A 128 -17.15 16.96 15.66
CA ASP A 128 -17.11 15.52 15.43
C ASP A 128 -18.53 14.98 15.45
N ILE A 129 -18.80 14.02 14.58
CA ILE A 129 -20.09 13.36 14.46
C ILE A 129 -19.90 11.87 14.71
N TYR A 130 -20.86 11.25 15.40
CA TYR A 130 -20.89 9.80 15.56
C TYR A 130 -21.94 9.15 14.67
N PHE A 131 -21.69 7.92 14.30
CA PHE A 131 -22.64 7.03 13.66
C PHE A 131 -23.28 6.12 14.70
N VAL A 132 -24.58 5.85 14.55
CA VAL A 132 -25.32 4.83 15.29
C VAL A 132 -26.50 4.41 14.43
N ARG A 133 -26.90 3.14 14.54
CA ARG A 133 -27.79 2.52 13.56
C ARG A 133 -29.30 2.69 13.78
N SER A 134 -29.72 3.02 15.02
CA SER A 134 -31.15 3.06 15.39
C SER A 134 -31.57 4.17 16.35
N ILE A 135 -30.79 4.43 17.41
CA ILE A 135 -31.12 5.44 18.42
C ILE A 135 -30.17 6.62 18.20
N PHE A 136 -30.67 7.68 17.59
CA PHE A 136 -29.82 8.76 17.07
C PHE A 136 -29.48 9.81 18.11
N GLU A 137 -30.47 10.24 18.89
CA GLU A 137 -30.27 11.26 19.93
C GLU A 137 -29.35 10.74 21.05
N PHE A 138 -28.25 11.44 21.30
CA PHE A 138 -27.22 11.04 22.27
C PHE A 138 -27.78 10.70 23.66
N LYS A 139 -28.73 11.51 24.16
CA LYS A 139 -29.34 11.34 25.48
C LYS A 139 -30.18 10.06 25.61
N LEU A 140 -30.59 9.46 24.50
CA LEU A 140 -31.38 8.22 24.45
C LEU A 140 -30.49 6.97 24.34
N LEU A 141 -29.20 7.14 24.06
CA LEU A 141 -28.24 6.04 24.02
C LEU A 141 -28.04 5.41 25.41
N THR A 142 -27.57 4.17 25.41
CA THR A 142 -27.18 3.51 26.67
C THR A 142 -25.96 4.21 27.30
N PRO A 143 -25.77 4.11 28.63
CA PRO A 143 -24.59 4.70 29.28
C PRO A 143 -23.25 4.23 28.70
N GLN A 144 -23.18 2.97 28.25
CA GLN A 144 -21.99 2.39 27.62
C GLN A 144 -21.68 3.04 26.28
N GLN A 145 -22.72 3.31 25.48
CA GLN A 145 -22.62 3.98 24.19
C GLN A 145 -22.24 5.45 24.34
N GLN A 146 -22.85 6.15 25.30
CA GLN A 146 -22.48 7.53 25.64
C GLN A 146 -21.01 7.60 26.07
N TYR A 147 -20.58 6.71 26.96
CA TYR A 147 -19.19 6.61 27.39
C TYR A 147 -18.23 6.37 26.23
N PHE A 148 -18.59 5.49 25.27
CA PHE A 148 -17.76 5.23 24.08
C PHE A 148 -17.57 6.49 23.25
N ILE A 149 -18.64 7.22 22.97
CA ILE A 149 -18.59 8.48 22.19
C ILE A 149 -17.75 9.53 22.92
N GLU A 150 -18.00 9.74 24.22
CA GLU A 150 -17.27 10.71 25.03
C GLU A 150 -15.77 10.39 25.13
N MET A 151 -15.42 9.13 25.32
CA MET A 151 -14.03 8.67 25.32
C MET A 151 -13.34 9.06 24.01
N ASN A 152 -13.92 8.66 22.88
CA ASN A 152 -13.32 8.94 21.58
C ASN A 152 -13.22 10.45 21.32
N GLN A 153 -14.22 11.22 21.74
CA GLN A 153 -14.21 12.68 21.62
C GLN A 153 -13.13 13.36 22.46
N ARG A 154 -12.84 12.86 23.66
CA ARG A 154 -11.76 13.39 24.50
C ARG A 154 -10.38 13.13 23.91
N VAL A 155 -10.21 12.04 23.15
CA VAL A 155 -8.93 11.68 22.52
C VAL A 155 -8.84 12.05 21.04
N SER A 156 -9.92 12.56 20.45
CA SER A 156 -10.03 12.85 19.01
C SER A 156 -9.05 13.92 18.53
N PHE A 157 -8.57 14.78 19.43
CA PHE A 157 -7.57 15.81 19.11
C PHE A 157 -6.33 15.24 18.41
N TYR A 158 -5.89 14.02 18.78
CA TYR A 158 -4.74 13.40 18.14
C TYR A 158 -5.08 12.91 16.74
N GLY A 159 -6.25 12.30 16.52
CA GLY A 159 -6.69 11.88 15.19
C GLY A 159 -6.82 13.08 14.24
N ARG A 160 -7.37 14.21 14.73
CA ARG A 160 -7.41 15.48 13.96
C ARG A 160 -5.99 15.96 13.61
N ALA A 161 -5.10 15.94 14.59
CA ALA A 161 -3.71 16.36 14.42
C ALA A 161 -2.92 15.46 13.45
N SER A 162 -3.08 14.14 13.54
CA SER A 162 -2.41 13.18 12.66
C SER A 162 -2.89 13.34 11.22
N VAL A 163 -4.21 13.43 11.00
CA VAL A 163 -4.75 13.66 9.65
C VAL A 163 -4.18 14.96 9.08
N LEU A 164 -4.29 16.09 9.78
CA LEU A 164 -3.75 17.37 9.30
C LEU A 164 -2.25 17.34 9.03
N ALA A 165 -1.47 16.69 9.88
CA ALA A 165 -0.03 16.56 9.69
C ALA A 165 0.30 15.78 8.42
N THR A 166 -0.39 14.66 8.19
CA THR A 166 -0.17 13.85 6.99
C THR A 166 -0.61 14.52 5.71
N GLN A 167 -1.63 15.39 5.75
CA GLN A 167 -2.05 16.17 4.59
C GLN A 167 -0.99 17.20 4.17
N ASN A 168 -0.25 17.77 5.12
CA ASN A 168 0.77 18.78 4.84
C ASN A 168 2.14 18.18 4.49
N GLU A 169 2.56 17.13 5.21
CA GLU A 169 3.96 16.66 5.22
C GLU A 169 4.07 15.12 5.13
N GLY A 170 2.94 14.39 5.04
CA GLY A 170 2.92 12.94 5.03
C GLY A 170 3.07 12.34 3.63
N LEU A 171 3.85 11.26 3.52
CA LEU A 171 3.94 10.46 2.29
C LEU A 171 2.66 9.65 2.03
N ILE A 172 2.04 9.14 3.09
CA ILE A 172 0.68 8.56 3.06
C ILE A 172 -0.23 9.52 3.80
N GLN A 173 -1.16 10.15 3.08
CA GLN A 173 -2.14 11.02 3.70
C GLN A 173 -3.31 10.21 4.26
N LEU A 174 -3.64 10.47 5.52
CA LEU A 174 -4.79 9.87 6.17
C LEU A 174 -6.07 10.56 5.71
N ILE A 175 -7.12 9.80 5.50
CA ILE A 175 -8.44 10.31 5.10
C ILE A 175 -9.35 10.40 6.33
N TYR A 176 -9.43 9.31 7.08
CA TYR A 176 -10.37 9.18 8.18
C TYR A 176 -9.80 8.29 9.28
N SER A 177 -9.93 8.72 10.52
CA SER A 177 -9.42 8.03 11.69
C SER A 177 -10.59 7.80 12.64
N TYR A 178 -10.92 6.54 12.92
CA TYR A 178 -12.17 6.20 13.58
C TYR A 178 -12.05 4.98 14.49
N ASN A 179 -13.06 4.79 15.32
CA ASN A 179 -13.18 3.68 16.25
C ASN A 179 -14.62 3.20 16.26
N SER A 180 -14.81 1.88 16.14
CA SER A 180 -16.13 1.26 16.06
C SER A 180 -16.32 0.23 17.15
N ASP A 181 -17.41 0.33 17.90
CA ASP A 181 -17.72 -0.57 19.01
C ASP A 181 -18.53 -1.80 18.57
N THR A 182 -18.80 -2.67 19.54
CA THR A 182 -19.58 -3.89 19.34
C THR A 182 -21.08 -3.64 19.13
N THR A 183 -21.56 -2.41 19.24
CA THR A 183 -22.98 -2.00 19.15
C THR A 183 -23.32 -1.20 17.90
N SER A 184 -22.43 -1.18 16.89
CA SER A 184 -22.51 -0.37 15.65
C SER A 184 -22.27 1.12 15.83
N ILE A 185 -21.78 1.58 16.98
CA ILE A 185 -21.35 2.96 17.09
C ILE A 185 -20.00 3.10 16.42
N LEU A 186 -19.88 4.07 15.52
CA LEU A 186 -18.61 4.49 14.95
C LEU A 186 -18.41 5.96 15.28
N TYR A 187 -17.23 6.29 15.76
CA TYR A 187 -16.82 7.67 16.00
C TYR A 187 -15.54 7.93 15.21
N GLY A 188 -15.46 9.02 14.44
CA GLY A 188 -14.27 9.31 13.67
C GLY A 188 -14.01 10.78 13.37
N VAL A 189 -12.79 11.04 12.90
CA VAL A 189 -12.25 12.37 12.59
C VAL A 189 -11.37 12.36 11.32
N PRO A 190 -11.34 13.46 10.54
CA PRO A 190 -12.27 14.60 10.60
C PRO A 190 -13.70 14.13 10.33
N THR A 191 -14.69 14.97 10.63
CA THR A 191 -16.06 14.67 10.23
C THR A 191 -16.12 14.50 8.72
N GLN A 192 -16.72 13.41 8.28
CA GLN A 192 -16.90 13.10 6.87
C GLN A 192 -18.37 13.28 6.52
N LEU A 193 -18.72 14.10 5.53
CA LEU A 193 -20.12 14.35 5.15
C LEU A 193 -20.67 13.19 4.30
N PHE A 194 -20.79 12.04 4.94
CA PHE A 194 -21.26 10.78 4.37
C PHE A 194 -22.78 10.69 4.48
N ASN A 195 -23.46 10.45 3.36
CA ASN A 195 -24.86 10.04 3.39
C ASN A 195 -24.93 8.53 3.65
N VAL A 196 -24.84 8.16 4.94
CA VAL A 196 -24.95 6.76 5.38
C VAL A 196 -26.34 6.18 5.20
N THR A 197 -27.37 7.02 5.02
CA THR A 197 -28.76 6.60 4.84
C THR A 197 -29.03 6.06 3.43
N ASP A 198 -28.26 6.49 2.44
CA ASP A 198 -28.37 6.03 1.04
C ASP A 198 -27.49 4.80 0.74
N ALA A 199 -26.76 4.27 1.72
CA ALA A 199 -25.91 3.10 1.53
C ALA A 199 -26.71 1.79 1.37
N ASP A 200 -26.08 0.76 0.80
CA ASP A 200 -26.66 -0.58 0.72
C ASP A 200 -26.90 -1.19 2.11
N TYR A 201 -28.04 -1.86 2.31
CA TYR A 201 -28.41 -2.42 3.60
C TYR A 201 -27.56 -3.63 3.98
N GLU A 202 -26.78 -3.50 5.06
CA GLU A 202 -25.93 -4.58 5.57
C GLU A 202 -26.67 -5.43 6.61
N SER A 203 -27.01 -6.67 6.26
CA SER A 203 -27.82 -7.57 7.08
C SER A 203 -27.05 -8.50 8.01
N CYS A 204 -25.72 -8.36 8.14
CA CYS A 204 -24.90 -9.31 8.90
C CYS A 204 -25.25 -9.37 10.40
N MET A 205 -25.92 -8.34 10.91
CA MET A 205 -26.41 -8.25 12.30
C MET A 205 -27.94 -8.39 12.40
N GLY A 206 -28.60 -8.83 11.33
CA GLY A 206 -30.05 -8.96 11.22
C GLY A 206 -30.73 -7.83 10.44
N SER A 207 -32.06 -7.90 10.38
CA SER A 207 -32.93 -6.91 9.76
C SER A 207 -33.66 -6.07 10.82
N GLY A 208 -34.07 -4.85 10.46
CA GLY A 208 -34.88 -3.97 11.33
C GLY A 208 -34.11 -2.82 11.98
N PHE A 209 -32.90 -2.53 11.52
CA PHE A 209 -32.22 -1.29 11.85
C PHE A 209 -32.67 -0.17 10.90
N ILE A 210 -32.55 1.08 11.36
CA ILE A 210 -32.99 2.24 10.57
C ILE A 210 -31.91 2.64 9.56
N GLU A 211 -30.64 2.68 9.97
CA GLU A 211 -29.53 2.93 9.04
C GLU A 211 -29.09 1.62 8.35
N PRO A 212 -28.80 1.67 7.05
CA PRO A 212 -28.40 0.50 6.28
C PRO A 212 -26.97 0.05 6.60
N TYR A 213 -26.05 0.99 6.83
CA TYR A 213 -24.64 0.75 7.13
C TYR A 213 -24.43 0.14 8.54
N ASP A 214 -23.45 -0.76 8.69
CA ASP A 214 -22.99 -1.29 9.97
C ASP A 214 -21.47 -1.52 9.94
N PRO A 215 -20.67 -0.78 10.74
CA PRO A 215 -19.21 -0.93 10.73
C PRO A 215 -18.75 -2.36 11.05
N ARG A 216 -19.57 -3.16 11.74
CA ARG A 216 -19.25 -4.55 12.10
C ARG A 216 -19.33 -5.52 10.91
N CYS A 217 -20.10 -5.16 9.88
CA CYS A 217 -20.21 -5.96 8.65
C CYS A 217 -19.01 -5.76 7.71
N ARG A 218 -18.16 -4.77 8.00
CA ARG A 218 -17.00 -4.44 7.16
C ARG A 218 -15.88 -5.45 7.38
N HIS A 219 -15.24 -5.85 6.29
CA HIS A 219 -14.16 -6.86 6.35
C HIS A 219 -13.00 -6.44 7.24
N TRP A 220 -12.60 -5.16 7.22
CA TRP A 220 -11.56 -4.62 8.10
C TRP A 220 -11.92 -4.78 9.58
N TYR A 221 -13.20 -4.65 9.95
CA TYR A 221 -13.68 -4.83 11.32
C TYR A 221 -13.66 -6.31 11.69
N ALA A 222 -14.30 -7.14 10.88
CA ALA A 222 -14.42 -8.58 11.12
C ALA A 222 -13.04 -9.24 11.25
N TYR A 223 -12.10 -8.83 10.38
CA TYR A 223 -10.73 -9.33 10.43
C TYR A 223 -9.98 -8.86 11.68
N ALA A 224 -10.02 -7.56 12.00
CA ALA A 224 -9.32 -7.02 13.17
C ALA A 224 -9.93 -7.49 14.51
N GLN A 225 -11.22 -7.84 14.54
CA GLN A 225 -11.86 -8.43 15.72
C GLN A 225 -11.29 -9.81 16.06
N GLN A 226 -10.91 -10.59 15.04
CA GLN A 226 -10.43 -11.96 15.21
C GLN A 226 -8.91 -12.06 15.36
N ASN A 227 -8.17 -11.00 15.02
CA ASN A 227 -6.72 -11.01 14.94
C ASN A 227 -6.11 -9.91 15.83
N GLN A 228 -5.15 -10.31 16.67
CA GLN A 228 -4.43 -9.40 17.55
C GLN A 228 -3.26 -8.75 16.82
N GLY A 229 -3.15 -7.42 16.86
CA GLY A 229 -2.07 -6.69 16.21
C GLY A 229 -2.58 -5.53 15.36
N PHE A 230 -1.79 -5.16 14.36
CA PHE A 230 -2.08 -4.10 13.40
C PHE A 230 -2.15 -4.73 12.02
N PHE A 231 -3.22 -4.45 11.27
CA PHE A 231 -3.47 -5.08 9.98
C PHE A 231 -3.93 -4.05 8.99
N ILE A 232 -3.39 -4.10 7.79
CA ILE A 232 -3.88 -3.28 6.68
C ILE A 232 -4.76 -4.19 5.85
N TYR A 233 -6.04 -3.86 5.79
CA TYR A 233 -6.99 -4.57 4.95
C TYR A 233 -6.72 -4.23 3.48
N GLU A 234 -6.94 -5.21 2.59
CA GLU A 234 -6.71 -5.07 1.15
C GLU A 234 -7.50 -3.89 0.55
N PRO A 235 -7.09 -3.34 -0.60
CA PRO A 235 -7.80 -2.23 -1.22
C PRO A 235 -9.27 -2.57 -1.50
N TYR A 236 -10.18 -1.69 -1.12
CA TYR A 236 -11.62 -1.85 -1.36
C TYR A 236 -12.28 -0.51 -1.67
N LEU A 237 -13.46 -0.55 -2.29
CA LEU A 237 -14.27 0.63 -2.53
C LEU A 237 -15.00 1.04 -1.25
N ASN A 238 -14.84 2.29 -0.86
CA ASN A 238 -15.59 2.86 0.25
C ASN A 238 -17.10 2.83 -0.07
N VAL A 239 -17.91 2.26 0.82
CA VAL A 239 -19.37 2.06 0.62
C VAL A 239 -20.15 3.35 0.42
N VAL A 240 -19.63 4.47 0.92
CA VAL A 240 -20.36 5.75 0.93
C VAL A 240 -19.84 6.73 -0.11
N VAL A 241 -18.55 6.65 -0.47
CA VAL A 241 -17.89 7.62 -1.36
C VAL A 241 -17.35 6.99 -2.64
N ASP A 242 -17.39 5.67 -2.77
CA ASP A 242 -16.85 4.90 -3.92
C ASP A 242 -15.37 5.17 -4.26
N ASN A 243 -14.61 5.67 -3.29
CA ASN A 243 -13.17 5.85 -3.44
C ASN A 243 -12.41 4.58 -3.06
N LEU A 244 -11.42 4.21 -3.88
CA LEU A 244 -10.52 3.09 -3.59
C LEU A 244 -9.54 3.46 -2.46
N LEU A 245 -9.64 2.75 -1.34
CA LEU A 245 -8.83 2.99 -0.16
C LEU A 245 -8.38 1.69 0.51
N MET A 246 -7.47 1.81 1.45
CA MET A 246 -7.07 0.75 2.38
C MET A 246 -7.31 1.21 3.81
N THR A 247 -7.48 0.26 4.72
CA THR A 247 -7.74 0.55 6.14
C THR A 247 -6.73 -0.16 7.03
N LEU A 248 -5.95 0.61 7.80
CA LEU A 248 -5.19 0.09 8.92
C LEU A 248 -6.13 -0.09 10.11
N SER A 249 -6.27 -1.31 10.61
CA SER A 249 -7.17 -1.66 11.71
C SER A 249 -6.43 -2.36 12.85
N SER A 250 -6.92 -2.16 14.07
CA SER A 250 -6.42 -2.84 15.25
C SER A 250 -7.49 -2.92 16.34
N GLN A 251 -7.69 -4.11 16.90
CA GLN A 251 -8.58 -4.30 18.05
C GLN A 251 -8.13 -3.52 19.28
N VAL A 252 -9.09 -3.01 20.03
CA VAL A 252 -8.93 -2.32 21.31
C VAL A 252 -9.59 -3.17 22.38
N ASP A 253 -8.81 -3.49 23.42
CA ASP A 253 -9.28 -4.27 24.55
C ASP A 253 -9.58 -3.37 25.75
N TYR A 254 -10.67 -3.66 26.45
CA TYR A 254 -11.00 -3.07 27.74
C TYR A 254 -11.13 -4.18 28.77
N LYS A 255 -10.41 -4.07 29.90
CA LYS A 255 -10.37 -5.11 30.94
C LYS A 255 -10.03 -6.52 30.43
N LYS A 256 -9.18 -6.60 29.38
CA LYS A 256 -8.77 -7.83 28.69
C LYS A 256 -9.86 -8.51 27.86
N GLU A 257 -10.94 -7.80 27.57
CA GLU A 257 -11.98 -8.25 26.65
C GLU A 257 -12.02 -7.32 25.43
N PHE A 258 -12.35 -7.89 24.27
CA PHE A 258 -12.53 -7.14 23.05
C PHE A 258 -13.61 -6.06 23.25
N TYR A 259 -13.27 -4.82 22.92
CA TYR A 259 -14.15 -3.68 23.16
C TYR A 259 -14.55 -2.98 21.86
N SER A 260 -13.57 -2.71 20.99
CA SER A 260 -13.80 -1.96 19.75
C SER A 260 -12.68 -2.22 18.72
N VAL A 261 -12.85 -1.75 17.49
CA VAL A 261 -11.80 -1.73 16.45
C VAL A 261 -11.47 -0.29 16.12
N ALA A 262 -10.20 0.09 16.33
CA ALA A 262 -9.67 1.37 15.89
C ALA A 262 -9.10 1.23 14.47
N SER A 263 -9.41 2.20 13.61
CA SER A 263 -9.16 2.14 12.18
C SER A 263 -8.68 3.49 11.63
N ILE A 264 -7.84 3.44 10.60
CA ILE A 264 -7.36 4.59 9.83
C ILE A 264 -7.46 4.26 8.34
N ASP A 265 -8.27 5.03 7.62
CA ASP A 265 -8.37 4.98 6.17
C ASP A 265 -7.32 5.87 5.51
N PHE A 266 -6.73 5.38 4.43
CA PHE A 266 -5.80 6.12 3.59
C PHE A 266 -6.00 5.74 2.12
N GLY A 267 -5.87 6.72 1.23
CA GLY A 267 -6.20 6.57 -0.18
C GLY A 267 -5.08 5.88 -0.97
N MET A 268 -5.46 5.05 -1.94
CA MET A 268 -4.50 4.39 -2.83
C MET A 268 -3.73 5.38 -3.72
N GLN A 269 -4.31 6.53 -4.05
CA GLN A 269 -3.69 7.52 -4.93
C GLN A 269 -2.34 8.01 -4.39
N ASN A 270 -2.22 8.18 -3.08
CA ASN A 270 -0.99 8.65 -2.43
C ASN A 270 0.10 7.58 -2.45
N ILE A 271 -0.32 6.33 -2.29
CA ILE A 271 0.54 5.17 -2.41
C ILE A 271 1.10 5.13 -3.84
N VAL A 272 0.23 5.22 -4.85
CA VAL A 272 0.62 5.25 -6.27
C VAL A 272 1.61 6.37 -6.60
N GLN A 273 1.36 7.58 -6.10
CA GLN A 273 2.28 8.70 -6.30
C GLN A 273 3.66 8.43 -5.68
N LEU A 274 3.70 7.83 -4.49
CA LEU A 274 4.93 7.42 -3.84
C LEU A 274 5.71 6.42 -4.71
N PHE A 275 5.03 5.40 -5.23
CA PHE A 275 5.63 4.38 -6.09
C PHE A 275 6.17 4.95 -7.40
N ASN A 276 5.45 5.88 -8.02
CA ASN A 276 5.88 6.47 -9.30
C ASN A 276 7.01 7.50 -9.16
N SER A 277 7.25 8.04 -7.97
CA SER A 277 8.19 9.17 -7.76
C SER A 277 9.66 8.85 -8.06
N ALA A 278 10.06 7.58 -8.00
CA ALA A 278 11.44 7.13 -8.17
C ALA A 278 11.69 6.37 -9.49
N LEU A 279 10.67 6.26 -10.35
CA LEU A 279 10.74 5.46 -11.57
C LEU A 279 11.41 6.23 -12.72
N SER A 280 12.18 5.50 -13.53
CA SER A 280 12.65 5.99 -14.83
C SER A 280 11.50 6.08 -15.84
N GLU A 281 11.65 6.87 -16.91
CA GLU A 281 10.62 7.10 -17.94
C GLU A 281 10.05 5.81 -18.59
N ASN A 282 10.80 4.70 -18.59
CA ASN A 282 10.41 3.41 -19.17
C ASN A 282 10.06 2.34 -18.12
N ALA A 283 9.75 2.73 -16.89
CA ALA A 283 9.43 1.82 -15.79
C ALA A 283 8.04 2.10 -15.20
N TYR A 284 7.43 1.05 -14.65
CA TYR A 284 6.18 1.14 -13.89
C TYR A 284 6.27 0.22 -12.66
N SER A 285 5.51 0.57 -11.62
CA SER A 285 5.37 -0.27 -10.42
C SER A 285 4.02 -1.00 -10.45
N VAL A 286 4.00 -2.19 -9.85
CA VAL A 286 2.79 -3.01 -9.68
C VAL A 286 2.67 -3.36 -8.21
N LEU A 287 1.48 -3.17 -7.64
CA LEU A 287 1.18 -3.52 -6.26
C LEU A 287 0.31 -4.76 -6.19
N ILE A 288 0.80 -5.75 -5.47
CA ILE A 288 0.16 -7.04 -5.29
C ILE A 288 -0.06 -7.22 -3.79
N HIS A 289 -1.28 -7.57 -3.40
CA HIS A 289 -1.62 -7.87 -2.01
C HIS A 289 -1.54 -9.38 -1.75
N GLU A 290 -1.21 -9.77 -0.52
CA GLU A 290 -1.06 -11.17 -0.13
C GLU A 290 -2.40 -11.93 0.01
N PHE A 291 -3.52 -11.21 0.17
CA PHE A 291 -4.80 -11.86 0.45
C PHE A 291 -5.37 -12.56 -0.79
N ASN A 292 -5.52 -13.88 -0.67
CA ASN A 292 -6.46 -14.67 -1.44
C ASN A 292 -7.04 -15.74 -0.48
N GLN A 293 -8.36 -15.75 -0.28
CA GLN A 293 -8.99 -16.49 0.80
C GLN A 293 -8.89 -18.02 0.62
N THR A 294 -8.22 -18.69 1.56
CA THR A 294 -8.79 -19.88 2.22
C THR A 294 -8.38 -19.90 3.68
N VAL A 295 -9.40 -19.82 4.55
CA VAL A 295 -9.29 -19.97 6.00
C VAL A 295 -9.02 -21.43 6.32
N ASP A 296 -7.95 -21.73 7.06
CA ASP A 296 -7.99 -22.85 8.00
C ASP A 296 -7.12 -22.57 9.23
N PHE A 297 -7.83 -22.41 10.34
CA PHE A 297 -7.31 -22.31 11.70
C PHE A 297 -6.64 -23.63 12.09
N TYR A 298 -5.44 -23.61 12.69
CA TYR A 298 -5.18 -24.33 13.95
C TYR A 298 -3.79 -23.99 14.56
N GLN A 299 -3.82 -23.82 15.89
CA GLN A 299 -2.74 -24.12 16.87
C GLN A 299 -1.80 -23.02 17.41
N LYS A 300 -2.36 -22.20 18.31
CA LYS A 300 -2.05 -22.19 19.77
C LYS A 300 -0.61 -22.50 20.23
N TYR A 301 0.36 -21.64 19.95
CA TYR A 301 1.54 -21.44 20.81
C TYR A 301 1.96 -19.97 20.86
N TYR A 302 2.16 -19.46 22.08
CA TYR A 302 2.63 -18.11 22.35
C TYR A 302 4.08 -17.95 21.87
N LEU A 303 4.27 -17.36 20.69
CA LEU A 303 5.48 -16.65 20.30
C LEU A 303 5.12 -15.69 19.17
N PHE A 304 5.51 -14.43 19.34
CA PHE A 304 5.33 -13.31 18.40
C PHE A 304 5.90 -13.68 17.03
N TYR A 305 5.05 -14.03 16.08
CA TYR A 305 5.42 -14.24 14.67
C TYR A 305 4.57 -13.34 13.78
N CYS A 306 5.25 -12.62 12.89
CA CYS A 306 4.67 -12.03 11.70
C CYS A 306 3.96 -13.13 10.92
N PHE A 307 2.71 -12.87 10.54
CA PHE A 307 1.82 -13.84 9.93
C PHE A 307 2.42 -14.35 8.60
N PHE A 308 2.47 -15.67 8.46
CA PHE A 308 2.80 -16.39 7.23
C PHE A 308 1.54 -17.19 6.87
N ILE A 309 0.85 -16.86 5.78
CA ILE A 309 -0.33 -17.61 5.32
C ILE A 309 0.06 -18.54 4.16
N LEU A 310 -0.27 -19.82 4.32
CA LEU A 310 -0.20 -20.84 3.28
C LEU A 310 -1.49 -20.86 2.43
N PHE A 311 -1.29 -21.06 1.12
CA PHE A 311 -2.20 -21.54 0.07
C PHE A 311 -3.08 -20.58 -0.79
N GLN A 312 -2.79 -20.72 -2.10
CA GLN A 312 -3.63 -20.78 -3.31
C GLN A 312 -4.13 -19.52 -4.06
N PHE A 313 -3.43 -19.27 -5.18
CA PHE A 313 -3.75 -18.63 -6.48
C PHE A 313 -4.84 -17.57 -6.59
N ILE A 314 -4.43 -16.30 -6.52
CA ILE A 314 -4.66 -15.23 -7.51
C ILE A 314 -3.86 -14.02 -7.00
N THR A 315 -2.86 -13.57 -7.74
CA THR A 315 -2.20 -12.28 -7.51
C THR A 315 -3.12 -11.17 -7.98
N GLN A 316 -3.90 -10.61 -7.05
CA GLN A 316 -4.77 -9.50 -7.38
C GLN A 316 -3.91 -8.24 -7.56
N VAL A 317 -3.99 -7.63 -8.76
CA VAL A 317 -3.30 -6.37 -9.06
C VAL A 317 -4.22 -5.22 -8.69
N PHE A 318 -3.80 -4.43 -7.69
CA PHE A 318 -4.59 -3.29 -7.20
C PHE A 318 -4.09 -1.95 -7.75
N TYR A 319 -2.91 -1.96 -8.37
CA TYR A 319 -2.40 -0.83 -9.13
C TYR A 319 -1.56 -1.30 -10.31
N HIS A 320 -1.87 -0.75 -11.48
CA HIS A 320 -1.09 -0.86 -12.70
C HIS A 320 -1.49 0.28 -13.65
N PRO A 321 -0.59 0.84 -14.49
CA PRO A 321 -0.91 1.96 -15.38
C PRO A 321 -2.08 1.71 -16.35
N MET A 322 -2.28 0.45 -16.75
CA MET A 322 -3.38 0.02 -17.65
C MET A 322 -4.67 -0.38 -16.90
N LEU A 323 -4.70 -0.33 -15.57
CA LEU A 323 -5.88 -0.67 -14.79
C LEU A 323 -6.90 0.47 -14.88
N LEU A 324 -7.80 0.37 -15.87
CA LEU A 324 -8.86 1.35 -16.12
C LEU A 324 -10.21 0.98 -15.46
N PHE A 325 -10.29 -0.17 -14.78
CA PHE A 325 -11.54 -0.75 -14.29
C PHE A 325 -11.43 -1.15 -12.82
N HIS A 326 -12.58 -1.12 -12.11
CA HIS A 326 -12.75 -1.70 -10.76
C HIS A 326 -12.77 -3.24 -10.76
N GLN A 327 -12.26 -3.88 -11.82
CA GLN A 327 -12.25 -5.34 -11.94
C GLN A 327 -10.91 -5.89 -11.47
N VAL A 328 -10.99 -6.90 -10.61
CA VAL A 328 -9.82 -7.65 -10.14
C VAL A 328 -9.32 -8.53 -11.30
N LEU A 329 -8.15 -8.19 -11.84
CA LEU A 329 -7.46 -8.97 -12.87
C LEU A 329 -6.12 -9.48 -12.33
N SER A 330 -5.68 -10.65 -12.82
CA SER A 330 -4.30 -11.06 -12.61
C SER A 330 -3.35 -10.16 -13.40
N TRP A 331 -2.09 -10.08 -12.98
CA TRP A 331 -1.10 -9.28 -13.72
C TRP A 331 -0.94 -9.77 -15.16
N ALA A 332 -0.91 -11.08 -15.38
CA ALA A 332 -0.83 -11.67 -16.70
C ALA A 332 -2.06 -11.34 -17.57
N ASP A 333 -3.27 -11.34 -17.01
CA ASP A 333 -4.48 -10.95 -17.77
C ASP A 333 -4.43 -9.47 -18.19
N LEU A 334 -3.91 -8.61 -17.31
CA LEU A 334 -3.84 -7.19 -17.56
C LEU A 334 -2.80 -6.84 -18.65
N GLU A 335 -1.61 -7.43 -18.58
CA GLU A 335 -0.55 -7.23 -19.58
C GLU A 335 -0.95 -7.71 -20.97
N PHE A 336 -1.79 -8.75 -21.03
CA PHE A 336 -2.27 -9.36 -22.27
C PHE A 336 -3.73 -9.01 -22.56
N ILE A 337 -4.28 -7.93 -21.99
CA ILE A 337 -5.69 -7.54 -22.17
C ILE A 337 -6.05 -7.31 -23.65
N ASN A 338 -5.08 -6.84 -24.44
CA ASN A 338 -5.22 -6.58 -25.87
C ASN A 338 -4.62 -7.70 -26.75
N ILE A 339 -4.48 -8.93 -26.24
CA ILE A 339 -3.88 -10.06 -26.99
C ILE A 339 -4.51 -10.26 -28.37
N ASN A 340 -5.83 -10.09 -28.48
CA ASN A 340 -6.54 -10.22 -29.75
C ASN A 340 -6.19 -9.12 -30.76
N GLN A 341 -5.80 -7.93 -30.31
CA GLN A 341 -5.39 -6.84 -31.19
C GLN A 341 -3.99 -7.06 -31.77
N TYR A 342 -3.06 -7.58 -30.97
CA TYR A 342 -1.66 -7.73 -31.36
C TYR A 342 -1.32 -9.08 -31.99
N CYS A 343 -2.13 -10.12 -31.76
CA CYS A 343 -1.79 -11.49 -32.14
C CYS A 343 -2.82 -12.15 -33.07
N SER A 344 -3.73 -11.38 -33.69
CA SER A 344 -4.80 -11.93 -34.55
C SER A 344 -4.38 -12.25 -35.98
N ASP A 345 -3.17 -11.86 -36.40
CA ASP A 345 -2.70 -12.04 -37.79
C ASP A 345 -2.56 -13.52 -38.19
N SER A 346 -2.31 -14.43 -37.25
CA SER A 346 -2.29 -15.86 -37.50
C SER A 346 -2.56 -16.69 -36.24
N VAL A 347 -2.99 -17.94 -36.44
CA VAL A 347 -3.19 -18.91 -35.33
C VAL A 347 -1.87 -19.18 -34.61
N GLU A 348 -0.75 -19.25 -35.35
CA GLU A 348 0.58 -19.48 -34.78
C GLU A 348 1.00 -18.31 -33.87
N LEU A 349 0.79 -17.07 -34.32
CA LEU A 349 1.10 -15.88 -33.53
C LEU A 349 0.22 -15.79 -32.28
N MET A 350 -1.07 -16.10 -32.41
CA MET A 350 -1.98 -16.17 -31.27
C MET A 350 -1.51 -17.19 -30.23
N GLN A 351 -1.11 -18.39 -30.66
CA GLN A 351 -0.59 -19.42 -29.76
C GLN A 351 0.71 -18.98 -29.10
N GLN A 352 1.61 -18.31 -29.83
CA GLN A 352 2.83 -17.74 -29.24
C GLN A 352 2.51 -16.74 -28.14
N CYS A 353 1.53 -15.85 -28.34
CA CYS A 353 1.12 -14.88 -27.32
C CYS A 353 0.49 -15.54 -26.09
N TYR A 354 -0.30 -16.61 -26.27
CA TYR A 354 -0.81 -17.39 -25.13
C TYR A 354 0.31 -18.08 -24.35
N ASN A 355 1.30 -18.64 -25.03
CA ASN A 355 2.47 -19.23 -24.37
C ASN A 355 3.26 -18.16 -23.60
N GLN A 356 3.47 -16.97 -24.18
CA GLN A 356 4.12 -15.84 -23.50
C GLN A 356 3.37 -15.43 -22.22
N LYS A 357 2.04 -15.39 -22.27
CA LYS A 357 1.20 -15.09 -21.11
C LYS A 357 1.32 -16.15 -20.02
N GLU A 358 1.28 -17.43 -20.39
CA GLU A 358 1.42 -18.56 -19.46
C GLU A 358 2.81 -18.58 -18.81
N ASP A 359 3.87 -18.40 -19.61
CA ASP A 359 5.25 -18.31 -19.14
C ASP A 359 5.41 -17.16 -18.13
N PHE A 360 4.85 -15.98 -18.44
CA PHE A 360 4.87 -14.83 -17.54
C PHE A 360 4.13 -15.11 -16.21
N SER A 361 2.95 -15.74 -16.27
CA SER A 361 2.21 -16.14 -15.07
C SER A 361 3.01 -17.11 -14.20
N ASN A 362 3.62 -18.11 -14.83
CA ASN A 362 4.45 -19.10 -14.15
C ASN A 362 5.69 -18.47 -13.49
N GLN A 363 6.34 -17.50 -14.15
CA GLN A 363 7.47 -16.76 -13.59
C GLN A 363 7.07 -15.94 -12.37
N ILE A 364 5.92 -15.26 -12.40
CA ILE A 364 5.38 -14.52 -11.25
C ILE A 364 5.17 -15.48 -10.08
N ASP A 365 4.49 -16.60 -10.31
CA ASP A 365 4.19 -17.58 -9.26
C ASP A 365 5.48 -18.16 -8.65
N GLN A 366 6.46 -18.53 -9.48
CA GLN A 366 7.76 -19.01 -9.02
C GLN A 366 8.48 -17.97 -8.17
N THR A 367 8.49 -16.71 -8.60
CA THR A 367 9.12 -15.60 -7.87
C THR A 367 8.44 -15.38 -6.52
N ILE A 368 7.11 -15.46 -6.48
CA ILE A 368 6.35 -15.37 -5.23
C ILE A 368 6.66 -16.53 -4.28
N GLN A 369 6.76 -17.76 -4.78
CA GLN A 369 7.16 -18.90 -3.95
C GLN A 369 8.59 -18.74 -3.42
N PHE A 370 9.51 -18.27 -4.25
CA PHE A 370 10.88 -17.97 -3.84
C PHE A 370 10.91 -16.93 -2.70
N ILE A 371 10.18 -15.84 -2.91
CA ILE A 371 10.00 -14.78 -1.92
C ILE A 371 9.47 -15.33 -0.60
N LYS A 372 8.46 -16.20 -0.64
CA LYS A 372 7.87 -16.83 0.55
C LYS A 372 8.85 -17.74 1.28
N ASN A 373 9.74 -18.43 0.57
CA ASN A 373 10.77 -19.24 1.19
C ASN A 373 11.81 -18.41 1.96
N GLY A 374 11.89 -17.10 1.73
CA GLY A 374 12.66 -16.16 2.53
C GLY A 374 14.18 -16.32 2.46
N ASN A 375 14.69 -17.08 1.48
CA ASN A 375 16.12 -17.33 1.32
C ASN A 375 16.81 -16.26 0.46
N TYR A 376 16.62 -14.98 0.80
CA TYR A 376 17.23 -13.83 0.10
C TYR A 376 17.37 -12.62 1.05
N SER A 377 18.22 -11.67 0.69
CA SER A 377 18.32 -10.37 1.39
C SER A 377 18.58 -9.25 0.39
N THR A 378 17.61 -8.35 0.21
CA THR A 378 17.74 -7.17 -0.65
C THR A 378 18.81 -6.21 -0.13
N GLU A 379 18.90 -6.04 1.20
CA GLU A 379 19.88 -5.17 1.85
C GLU A 379 21.32 -5.68 1.64
N ASP A 380 21.53 -7.00 1.79
CA ASP A 380 22.85 -7.63 1.66
C ASP A 380 23.19 -8.08 0.23
N GLN A 381 22.30 -7.82 -0.74
CA GLN A 381 22.38 -8.31 -2.12
C GLN A 381 22.55 -9.84 -2.23
N PHE A 382 21.93 -10.58 -1.31
CA PHE A 382 22.04 -12.02 -1.23
C PHE A 382 20.89 -12.72 -1.98
N ASN A 383 21.26 -13.61 -2.90
CA ASN A 383 20.35 -14.49 -3.65
C ASN A 383 19.19 -13.75 -4.35
N LEU A 384 19.50 -12.63 -5.03
CA LEU A 384 18.50 -11.80 -5.69
C LEU A 384 18.16 -12.25 -7.12
N ASP A 385 18.89 -13.21 -7.68
CA ASP A 385 18.75 -13.61 -9.08
C ASP A 385 17.32 -14.06 -9.42
N GLN A 386 16.64 -14.74 -8.51
CA GLN A 386 15.26 -15.21 -8.71
C GLN A 386 14.21 -14.09 -8.61
N LEU A 387 14.59 -12.90 -8.14
CA LEU A 387 13.73 -11.72 -8.11
C LEU A 387 13.73 -10.97 -9.44
N TYR A 388 14.77 -11.14 -10.26
CA TYR A 388 14.82 -10.63 -11.63
C TYR A 388 14.22 -11.65 -12.57
N GLN A 389 13.23 -11.22 -13.34
CA GLN A 389 12.63 -12.06 -14.36
C GLN A 389 12.62 -11.35 -15.70
N ARG A 390 12.81 -12.14 -16.75
CA ARG A 390 12.77 -11.69 -18.14
C ARG A 390 11.63 -12.40 -18.82
N TRP A 391 10.84 -11.62 -19.53
CA TRP A 391 9.68 -12.11 -20.24
C TRP A 391 9.51 -11.37 -21.56
N GLU A 392 8.58 -11.85 -22.36
CA GLU A 392 8.30 -11.29 -23.66
C GLU A 392 6.81 -10.99 -23.77
N ARG A 393 6.49 -9.82 -24.32
CA ARG A 393 5.13 -9.38 -24.60
C ARG A 393 5.05 -8.90 -26.04
N PHE A 394 4.35 -9.63 -26.90
CA PHE A 394 4.13 -9.23 -28.30
C PHE A 394 5.45 -8.96 -29.06
N GLY A 395 6.47 -9.80 -28.85
CA GLY A 395 7.80 -9.62 -29.46
C GLY A 395 8.73 -8.66 -28.71
N GLN A 396 8.24 -7.95 -27.69
CA GLN A 396 9.04 -7.03 -26.88
C GLN A 396 9.61 -7.73 -25.66
N LYS A 397 10.94 -7.70 -25.51
CA LYS A 397 11.62 -8.23 -24.33
C LYS A 397 11.54 -7.23 -23.19
N LEU A 398 11.07 -7.71 -22.04
CA LEU A 398 10.86 -6.92 -20.83
C LEU A 398 11.59 -7.58 -19.66
N GLN A 399 11.94 -6.78 -18.66
CA GLN A 399 12.56 -7.24 -17.44
C GLN A 399 11.88 -6.58 -16.24
N PHE A 400 11.61 -7.36 -15.20
CA PHE A 400 11.05 -6.84 -13.95
C PHE A 400 11.83 -7.35 -12.74
N TYR A 401 11.63 -6.66 -11.62
CA TYR A 401 12.10 -7.06 -10.30
C TYR A 401 10.91 -7.11 -9.33
N ILE A 402 10.61 -8.28 -8.77
CA ILE A 402 9.59 -8.40 -7.71
C ILE A 402 10.31 -8.46 -6.38
N TYR A 403 9.84 -7.70 -5.41
CA TYR A 403 10.24 -7.85 -4.02
C TYR A 403 9.02 -7.93 -3.13
N LEU A 404 9.20 -8.53 -1.95
CA LEU A 404 8.18 -8.52 -0.92
C LEU A 404 8.33 -7.31 -0.04
N PHE A 405 7.24 -6.57 0.09
CA PHE A 405 7.10 -5.58 1.12
C PHE A 405 6.29 -6.16 2.30
N ILE A 406 6.96 -6.39 3.43
CA ILE A 406 6.30 -6.88 4.65
C ILE A 406 5.99 -5.69 5.55
N ILE A 407 4.70 -5.38 5.76
CA ILE A 407 4.23 -4.31 6.67
C ILE A 407 4.36 -4.70 8.16
N CYS A 408 5.11 -5.75 8.47
CA CYS A 408 5.17 -6.33 9.81
C CYS A 408 6.41 -6.00 10.61
N ARG A 409 7.34 -5.16 10.11
CA ARG A 409 8.47 -4.74 10.93
C ARG A 409 8.06 -3.63 11.90
N PHE A 410 7.27 -4.00 12.90
CA PHE A 410 7.35 -3.29 14.17
C PHE A 410 8.80 -3.48 14.66
N ILE A 411 9.60 -2.43 14.61
CA ILE A 411 10.69 -2.27 15.57
C ILE A 411 9.96 -2.25 16.90
N ILE A 412 9.83 -3.40 17.55
CA ILE A 412 9.37 -3.43 18.92
C ILE A 412 10.35 -2.51 19.63
N PHE A 413 9.87 -1.36 20.10
CA PHE A 413 10.54 -0.54 21.11
C PHE A 413 10.56 -1.37 22.41
N GLN A 414 11.18 -2.55 22.36
CA GLN A 414 11.55 -3.27 23.54
C GLN A 414 12.59 -2.41 24.20
N LYS A 415 12.26 -2.03 25.41
CA LYS A 415 13.08 -1.36 26.44
C LYS A 415 14.45 -2.04 26.69
N LYS A 416 14.86 -3.02 25.88
CA LYS A 416 16.05 -3.85 26.05
C LYS A 416 17.31 -3.24 25.44
N ASP A 417 17.22 -2.50 24.34
CA ASP A 417 18.38 -1.78 23.81
C ASP A 417 18.39 -0.33 24.32
N LYS A 418 18.97 -0.18 25.51
CA LYS A 418 19.20 1.13 26.17
C LYS A 418 20.17 2.05 25.41
N HIS A 419 20.71 1.62 24.29
CA HIS A 419 21.65 2.42 23.51
C HIS A 419 21.27 2.35 22.02
N ASN A 420 20.86 3.50 21.48
CA ASN A 420 20.92 3.90 20.07
C ASN A 420 19.63 4.00 19.24
N PHE A 421 18.42 3.99 19.82
CA PHE A 421 17.29 4.68 19.18
C PHE A 421 16.92 5.94 19.97
N PRO A 422 17.03 7.15 19.38
CA PRO A 422 16.75 8.37 20.12
C PRO A 422 15.24 8.43 20.41
N TYR A 423 14.84 8.21 21.66
CA TYR A 423 13.48 8.53 22.15
C TYR A 423 13.06 9.96 21.77
N GLN A 424 14.02 10.87 21.56
CA GLN A 424 13.81 12.20 21.01
C GLN A 424 13.14 12.22 19.63
N GLU A 425 13.36 11.22 18.79
CA GLU A 425 12.80 11.16 17.44
C GLU A 425 11.35 10.65 17.44
N LEU A 426 11.02 9.70 18.31
CA LEU A 426 9.63 9.29 18.57
C LEU A 426 8.83 10.44 19.19
N ASP A 427 9.42 11.14 20.16
CA ASP A 427 8.81 12.30 20.80
C ASP A 427 8.58 13.44 19.79
N LYS A 428 9.55 13.70 18.89
CA LYS A 428 9.37 14.65 17.77
C LYS A 428 8.24 14.23 16.82
N ARG A 429 8.17 12.96 16.40
CA ARG A 429 7.12 12.45 15.49
C ARG A 429 5.71 12.52 16.09
N ILE A 430 5.58 12.46 17.42
CA ILE A 430 4.29 12.63 18.12
C ILE A 430 3.99 14.10 18.38
N GLN A 431 4.99 14.89 18.76
CA GLN A 431 4.84 16.31 19.06
C GLN A 431 4.57 17.15 17.81
N GLN A 432 5.14 16.77 16.66
CA GLN A 432 4.98 17.52 15.41
C GLN A 432 3.51 17.60 14.95
N PRO A 433 2.74 16.49 14.85
CA PRO A 433 1.31 16.58 14.57
C PRO A 433 0.56 17.47 15.54
N ILE A 434 0.83 17.35 16.85
CA ILE A 434 0.18 18.16 17.88
C ILE A 434 0.53 19.65 17.69
N ALA A 435 1.80 19.97 17.42
CA ALA A 435 2.25 21.33 17.20
C ALA A 435 1.62 21.95 15.95
N ILE A 436 1.50 21.18 14.85
CA ILE A 436 0.81 21.61 13.62
C ILE A 436 -0.65 21.94 13.94
N PHE A 437 -1.36 21.07 14.67
CA PHE A 437 -2.75 21.31 15.03
C PHE A 437 -2.92 22.53 15.95
N LEU A 438 -2.02 22.71 16.93
CA LEU A 438 -2.05 23.88 17.80
C LEU A 438 -1.78 25.19 17.04
N ARG A 439 -0.86 25.18 16.07
CA ARG A 439 -0.64 26.33 15.16
C ARG A 439 -1.89 26.64 14.35
N TYR A 440 -2.49 25.62 13.74
CA TYR A 440 -3.74 25.75 12.99
C TYR A 440 -4.87 26.39 13.82
N ILE A 441 -5.03 25.98 15.08
CA ILE A 441 -6.00 26.60 16.00
C ILE A 441 -5.63 28.06 16.34
N ASN A 442 -4.35 28.34 16.57
CA ASN A 442 -3.88 29.67 16.98
C ASN A 442 -3.98 30.70 15.85
N ASP A 443 -3.66 30.32 14.61
CA ASP A 443 -3.76 31.20 13.44
C ASP A 443 -5.22 31.64 13.23
N ARG A 444 -6.19 30.76 13.48
CA ARG A 444 -7.62 31.12 13.49
C ARG A 444 -7.97 32.17 14.55
N LYS A 445 -7.45 32.05 15.78
CA LYS A 445 -7.71 33.06 16.84
C LYS A 445 -7.20 34.44 16.42
N SER A 446 -6.12 34.50 15.65
CA SER A 446 -5.59 35.76 15.12
C SER A 446 -6.50 36.35 14.02
N ASN A 447 -6.96 35.53 13.08
CA ASN A 447 -7.85 35.96 11.99
C ASN A 447 -9.24 36.39 12.48
N ASN A 448 -9.79 35.72 13.48
CA ASN A 448 -11.08 36.11 14.08
C ASN A 448 -11.00 37.37 14.94
N ARG A 449 -9.81 37.76 15.41
CA ARG A 449 -9.57 39.06 16.06
C ARG A 449 -9.41 40.21 15.07
N GLN A 450 -9.09 39.94 13.81
CA GLN A 450 -9.00 40.96 12.76
C GLN A 450 -10.36 41.22 12.07
N LYS A 451 -11.30 40.26 12.15
CA LYS A 451 -12.67 40.40 11.60
C LYS A 451 -13.69 40.98 12.59
N ARG A 452 -13.29 41.24 13.84
CA ARG A 452 -14.08 41.95 14.86
C ARG A 452 -13.41 43.28 15.13
#